data_AF-A0AAP8GGW0-F1
#
_entry.id   AF-A0AAP8GGW0-F1
#
_cell.length_a   1.000
_cell.length_b   1.000
_cell.length_c   1.000
_cell.angle_alpha   90.00
_cell.angle_beta   90.00
_cell.angle_gamma   90.00
#
_symmetry.space_group_name_H-M   'P 1'
#
loop_
_entity.id
_entity.type
_entity.pdbx_description
1 polymer ?
#
loop_
_entity_poly.entity_id
_entity_poly.type
_entity_poly.pdbx_seq_one_letter_code
_entity_poly.pdbx_strand_id
1 'polypeptide(L)'
;YTDHQNAFCIDRAKKHDIPVYINEPKQFDSKAAYEQHLVTLLNKDKVEWIILAGYMRLIGPDLLASFEGKILNIHPSLLPKYKGIDAIGQAYHSGDTITGSTVHYV
;
A
#
# COMPACT_ATOMS: atom_id res chain seq x y z
N TYR A 1 -1.00 8.58 4.20
CA TYR A 1 -2.34 7.97 4.11
C TYR A 1 -2.31 6.60 4.78
N THR A 2 -3.36 6.24 5.52
CA THR A 2 -3.53 4.89 6.11
C THR A 2 -5.01 4.52 6.16
N ASP A 3 -5.29 3.23 6.10
CA ASP A 3 -6.62 2.63 6.24
C ASP A 3 -6.92 2.14 7.66
N HIS A 4 -6.03 2.40 8.61
CA HIS A 4 -6.15 1.98 10.00
C HIS A 4 -5.90 3.14 10.97
N GLN A 5 -6.88 3.45 11.82
CA GLN A 5 -6.79 4.56 12.79
C GLN A 5 -5.70 4.40 13.86
N ASN A 6 -5.26 3.16 14.12
CA ASN A 6 -4.29 2.83 15.17
C ASN A 6 -2.91 2.43 14.60
N ALA A 7 -2.66 2.67 13.30
CA ALA A 7 -1.39 2.31 12.69
C ALA A 7 -0.25 3.19 13.23
N PHE A 8 0.85 2.57 13.68
CA PHE A 8 2.01 3.29 14.24
C PHE A 8 2.71 4.20 13.20
N CYS A 9 2.45 4.02 11.90
CA CYS A 9 2.93 4.95 10.88
C CYS A 9 2.36 6.38 11.06
N ILE A 10 1.21 6.53 11.75
CA ILE A 10 0.63 7.83 12.10
C ILE A 10 1.58 8.61 13.01
N ASP A 11 2.11 7.98 14.05
CA ASP A 11 3.03 8.64 14.99
C ASP A 11 4.35 8.99 14.33
N ARG A 12 4.84 8.12 13.42
CA ARG A 12 6.03 8.40 12.60
C ARG A 12 5.80 9.62 11.71
N ALA A 13 4.68 9.69 10.99
CA ALA A 13 4.36 10.83 10.13
C ALA A 13 4.26 12.14 10.92
N LYS A 14 3.54 12.13 12.06
CA LYS A 14 3.43 13.29 12.95
C LYS A 14 4.79 13.78 13.46
N LYS A 15 5.69 12.86 13.84
CA LYS A 15 7.05 13.20 14.30
C LYS A 15 7.88 13.93 13.24
N HIS A 16 7.54 13.77 11.97
CA HIS A 16 8.23 14.38 10.83
C HIS A 16 7.41 15.50 10.18
N ASP A 17 6.35 15.99 10.84
CA ASP A 17 5.47 17.05 10.32
C ASP A 17 4.83 16.71 8.96
N ILE A 18 4.61 15.42 8.69
CA ILE A 18 3.97 14.93 7.47
C ILE A 18 2.45 14.87 7.69
N PRO A 19 1.62 15.44 6.80
CA PRO A 19 0.17 15.33 6.88
C PRO A 19 -0.32 13.88 6.97
N VAL A 20 -1.27 13.64 7.87
CA VAL A 20 -1.87 12.32 8.09
C VAL A 20 -3.33 12.32 7.67
N TYR A 21 -3.67 11.40 6.76
CA TYR A 21 -5.04 11.11 6.36
C TYR A 21 -5.35 9.65 6.71
N ILE A 22 -6.36 9.47 7.57
CA ILE A 22 -6.88 8.17 7.98
C ILE A 22 -8.21 7.98 7.25
N ASN A 23 -8.29 6.97 6.39
CA ASN A 23 -9.49 6.66 5.61
C ASN A 23 -9.81 5.17 5.77
N GLU A 24 -10.71 4.82 6.69
CA GLU A 24 -11.02 3.42 6.96
C GLU A 24 -12.08 2.90 5.95
N PRO A 25 -11.86 1.79 5.22
CA PRO A 25 -12.79 1.29 4.21
C PRO A 25 -14.23 1.08 4.70
N LYS A 26 -14.40 0.77 6.00
CA LYS A 26 -15.72 0.60 6.65
C LYS A 26 -16.57 1.89 6.68
N GLN A 27 -15.98 3.05 6.41
CA GLN A 27 -16.65 4.34 6.36
C GLN A 27 -17.32 4.61 4.99
N PHE A 28 -17.18 3.68 4.04
CA PHE A 28 -17.63 3.84 2.66
C PHE A 28 -18.53 2.69 2.25
N ASP A 29 -19.53 2.98 1.41
CA ASP A 29 -20.52 2.00 0.97
C ASP A 29 -19.95 0.92 0.03
N SER A 30 -18.79 1.19 -0.59
CA SER A 30 -18.15 0.25 -1.51
C SER A 30 -16.65 0.52 -1.65
N LYS A 31 -15.93 -0.46 -2.21
CA LYS A 31 -14.52 -0.30 -2.60
C LYS A 31 -14.33 0.85 -3.60
N ALA A 32 -15.23 1.01 -4.56
CA ALA A 32 -15.16 2.07 -5.55
C ALA A 32 -15.33 3.46 -4.89
N ALA A 33 -16.31 3.62 -4.01
CA ALA A 33 -16.51 4.88 -3.27
C ALA A 33 -15.29 5.24 -2.42
N TYR A 34 -14.67 4.25 -1.76
CA TYR A 34 -13.42 4.42 -1.03
C TYR A 34 -12.27 4.88 -1.92
N GLU A 35 -12.08 4.25 -3.08
CA GLU A 35 -10.96 4.58 -3.98
C GLU A 35 -11.15 5.93 -4.68
N GLN A 36 -12.36 6.28 -5.09
CA GLN A 36 -12.66 7.60 -5.65
C GLN A 36 -12.39 8.74 -4.65
N HIS A 37 -12.72 8.51 -3.38
CA HIS A 37 -12.37 9.42 -2.29
C HIS A 37 -10.85 9.56 -2.14
N LEU A 38 -10.10 8.46 -2.17
CA LEU A 38 -8.63 8.51 -2.14
C LEU A 38 -8.06 9.26 -3.34
N VAL A 39 -8.51 8.98 -4.56
CA VAL A 39 -8.09 9.70 -5.78
C VAL A 39 -8.32 11.20 -5.63
N THR A 40 -9.48 11.61 -5.12
CA THR A 40 -9.81 13.02 -4.88
C THR A 40 -8.82 13.67 -3.91
N LEU A 41 -8.52 13.02 -2.79
CA LEU A 41 -7.57 13.52 -1.80
C LEU A 41 -6.14 13.59 -2.34
N LEU A 42 -5.69 12.54 -3.02
CA LEU A 42 -4.33 12.47 -3.59
C LEU A 42 -4.13 13.56 -4.66
N ASN A 43 -5.13 13.80 -5.51
CA ASN A 43 -5.10 14.88 -6.49
C ASN A 43 -5.10 16.26 -5.84
N LYS A 44 -5.91 16.47 -4.80
CA LYS A 44 -5.92 17.72 -4.03
C LYS A 44 -4.55 18.03 -3.42
N ASP A 45 -3.86 17.01 -2.92
CA ASP A 45 -2.53 17.12 -2.34
C ASP A 45 -1.41 17.14 -3.39
N LYS A 46 -1.77 17.10 -4.68
CA LYS A 46 -0.84 17.10 -5.83
C LYS A 46 0.19 15.97 -5.74
N VAL A 47 -0.24 14.79 -5.29
CA VAL A 47 0.63 13.61 -5.23
C VAL A 47 1.04 13.20 -6.64
N GLU A 48 2.33 12.97 -6.85
CA GLU A 48 2.86 12.50 -8.13
C GLU A 48 3.15 10.99 -8.14
N TRP A 49 3.48 10.41 -6.99
CA TRP A 49 3.85 9.01 -6.84
C TRP A 49 3.19 8.39 -5.61
N ILE A 50 2.75 7.13 -5.74
CA ILE A 50 2.23 6.33 -4.63
C ILE A 50 3.24 5.24 -4.29
N ILE A 51 3.65 5.20 -3.02
CA ILE A 51 4.52 4.15 -2.48
C ILE A 51 3.72 3.31 -1.49
N LEU A 52 3.43 2.05 -1.86
CA LEU A 52 2.77 1.09 -0.99
C LEU A 52 3.80 0.46 -0.06
N ALA A 53 3.77 0.88 1.21
CA ALA A 53 4.67 0.41 2.26
C ALA A 53 3.87 -0.24 3.38
N GLY A 54 3.57 -1.53 3.22
CA GLY A 54 2.73 -2.26 4.18
C GLY A 54 1.23 -2.01 4.00
N TYR A 55 0.78 -1.61 2.81
CA TYR A 55 -0.64 -1.46 2.50
C TYR A 55 -1.26 -2.83 2.20
N MET A 56 -2.08 -3.34 3.12
CA MET A 56 -2.56 -4.74 3.11
C MET A 56 -3.84 -4.95 2.28
N ARG A 57 -4.12 -4.06 1.32
CA ARG A 57 -5.32 -4.13 0.48
C ARG A 57 -4.97 -4.08 -1.00
N LEU A 58 -5.75 -4.81 -1.81
CA LEU A 58 -5.64 -4.73 -3.26
C LEU A 58 -6.09 -3.36 -3.76
N ILE A 59 -5.23 -2.69 -4.52
CA ILE A 59 -5.56 -1.49 -5.28
C ILE A 59 -6.54 -1.88 -6.39
N GLY A 60 -7.65 -1.15 -6.50
CA GLY A 60 -8.64 -1.31 -7.56
C GLY A 60 -8.42 -0.37 -8.74
N PRO A 61 -9.31 -0.46 -9.74
CA PRO A 61 -9.09 0.14 -11.05
C PRO A 61 -9.03 1.67 -11.03
N ASP A 62 -9.74 2.34 -10.12
CA ASP A 62 -9.81 3.81 -10.08
C ASP A 62 -8.45 4.42 -9.72
N LEU A 63 -7.76 3.83 -8.73
CA LEU A 63 -6.41 4.23 -8.34
C LEU A 63 -5.37 3.82 -9.40
N LEU A 64 -5.49 2.61 -9.95
CA LEU A 64 -4.58 2.14 -11.01
C LEU A 64 -4.63 3.04 -12.24
N ALA A 65 -5.82 3.45 -12.67
CA ALA A 65 -6.00 4.35 -13.81
C ALA A 65 -5.49 5.77 -13.52
N SER A 66 -5.75 6.29 -12.31
CA SER A 66 -5.35 7.66 -11.94
C SER A 66 -3.83 7.82 -11.76
N PHE A 67 -3.13 6.74 -11.41
CA PHE A 67 -1.69 6.73 -11.12
C PHE A 67 -0.94 5.68 -11.94
N GLU A 68 -1.40 5.41 -13.17
CA GLU A 68 -0.77 4.42 -14.05
C GLU A 68 0.74 4.69 -14.21
N GLY A 69 1.57 3.66 -13.99
CA GLY A 69 3.03 3.78 -14.04
C GLY A 69 3.64 4.63 -12.92
N LYS A 70 2.88 4.99 -11.88
CA LYS A 70 3.33 5.84 -10.76
C LYS A 70 3.02 5.24 -9.38
N ILE A 71 2.77 3.94 -9.32
CA ILE A 71 2.58 3.19 -8.09
C ILE A 71 3.72 2.17 -7.94
N LEU A 72 4.45 2.25 -6.83
CA LEU A 72 5.46 1.26 -6.45
C LEU A 72 5.02 0.52 -5.19
N ASN A 73 5.35 -0.76 -5.11
CA ASN A 73 5.15 -1.59 -3.93
C ASN A 73 6.44 -2.29 -3.54
N ILE A 74 6.65 -2.44 -2.23
CA ILE A 74 7.67 -3.34 -1.68
C ILE A 74 7.02 -4.66 -1.27
N HIS A 75 7.56 -5.77 -1.77
CA HIS A 75 7.10 -7.12 -1.47
C HIS A 75 8.21 -7.93 -0.79
N PRO A 76 7.96 -8.64 0.33
CA PRO A 76 9.01 -9.29 1.11
C PRO A 76 9.35 -10.69 0.57
N SER A 77 9.63 -10.78 -0.73
CA SER A 77 10.27 -11.93 -1.36
C SER A 77 11.09 -11.51 -2.58
N LEU A 78 11.90 -12.42 -3.10
CA LEU A 78 12.52 -12.30 -4.42
C LEU A 78 11.50 -12.74 -5.48
N LEU A 79 10.69 -11.80 -5.97
CA LEU A 79 9.70 -12.07 -7.02
C LEU A 79 10.41 -12.69 -8.24
N PRO A 80 9.79 -13.70 -8.91
CA PRO A 80 8.39 -14.08 -8.80
C PRO A 80 8.04 -15.08 -7.68
N LYS A 81 8.97 -15.47 -6.80
CA LYS A 81 8.69 -16.40 -5.68
C LYS A 81 7.75 -15.77 -4.64
N TYR A 82 6.94 -16.61 -3.98
CA TYR A 82 6.09 -16.25 -2.82
C TYR A 82 5.25 -14.98 -3.01
N LYS A 83 4.40 -14.96 -4.05
CA LYS A 83 3.41 -13.89 -4.24
C LYS A 83 2.33 -13.98 -3.15
N GLY A 84 1.63 -12.87 -2.95
CA GLY A 84 0.50 -12.81 -2.03
C GLY A 84 0.90 -12.61 -0.57
N ILE A 85 0.05 -13.04 0.34
CA ILE A 85 0.23 -12.80 1.79
C ILE A 85 1.34 -13.69 2.37
N ASP A 86 1.94 -13.24 3.46
CA ASP A 86 2.90 -14.02 4.26
C ASP A 86 4.10 -14.59 3.46
N ALA A 87 4.70 -13.80 2.57
CA ALA A 87 5.81 -14.27 1.75
C ALA A 87 7.06 -14.69 2.58
N ILE A 88 7.24 -14.07 3.75
CA ILE A 88 8.30 -14.45 4.71
C ILE A 88 8.01 -15.83 5.29
N GLY A 89 6.78 -16.08 5.77
CA GLY A 89 6.38 -17.40 6.25
C GLY A 89 6.50 -18.44 5.16
N GLN A 90 6.06 -18.16 3.94
CA GLN A 90 6.22 -19.10 2.81
C GLN A 90 7.68 -19.47 2.56
N ALA A 91 8.60 -18.49 2.58
CA ALA A 91 10.04 -18.74 2.42
C ALA A 91 10.63 -19.56 3.59
N TYR A 92 10.17 -19.31 4.82
CA TYR A 92 10.60 -20.07 6.00
C TYR A 92 10.16 -21.54 5.92
N HIS A 93 8.91 -21.79 5.55
CA HIS A 93 8.34 -23.15 5.47
C HIS A 93 8.85 -23.96 4.28
N SER A 94 9.32 -23.31 3.21
CA SER A 94 9.85 -24.00 2.04
C SER A 94 11.26 -24.59 2.26
N GLY A 95 11.98 -24.11 3.28
CA GLY A 95 13.37 -24.47 3.52
C GLY A 95 14.36 -23.74 2.60
N ASP A 96 13.95 -22.68 1.90
CA ASP A 96 14.85 -21.84 1.11
C ASP A 96 15.96 -21.26 2.01
N THR A 97 17.21 -21.36 1.56
CA THR A 97 18.36 -20.79 2.29
C THR A 97 18.55 -19.29 2.01
N ILE A 98 17.87 -18.76 0.99
CA ILE A 98 17.95 -17.37 0.55
C ILE A 98 16.52 -16.86 0.25
N THR A 99 16.18 -15.71 0.84
CA THR A 99 15.01 -14.89 0.47
C THR A 99 15.44 -13.42 0.40
N GLY A 100 14.49 -12.50 0.21
CA GLY A 100 14.80 -11.07 0.09
C GLY A 100 13.56 -10.21 -0.04
N SER A 101 13.69 -9.08 -0.72
CA SER A 101 12.58 -8.17 -1.00
C SER A 101 12.70 -7.61 -2.40
N THR A 102 11.55 -7.30 -3.01
CA THR A 102 11.46 -6.75 -4.35
C THR A 102 10.67 -5.45 -4.31
N VAL A 103 11.19 -4.38 -4.92
CA VAL A 103 10.40 -3.20 -5.27
C VAL A 103 9.94 -3.35 -6.71
N HIS A 104 8.65 -3.16 -6.97
CA HIS A 104 8.08 -3.31 -8.31
C HIS A 104 6.96 -2.29 -8.58
N TYR A 105 6.70 -2.03 -9.85
CA TYR A 105 5.47 -1.36 -10.27
C TYR A 105 4.26 -2.24 -9.95
N VAL A 106 3.21 -1.60 -9.44
CA VAL A 106 1.91 -2.25 -9.20
C VAL A 106 1.12 -2.33 -10.49
#